data_AF-G6YK37-F1
#
_entry.id   AF-G6YK37-F1
#
_cell.length_a   1.000
_cell.length_b   1.000
_cell.length_c   1.000
_cell.angle_alpha   90.00
_cell.angle_beta   90.00
_cell.angle_gamma   90.00
#
_symmetry.space_group_name_H-M   'P 1'
#
loop_
_entity.id
_entity.type
_entity.pdbx_description
1 polymer ?
#
loop_
_entity_poly.entity_id
_entity_poly.type
_entity_poly.pdbx_seq_one_letter_code
_entity_poly.pdbx_strand_id
1 'polypeptide(L)'
;MHEINGARGIVRFSTAVVQHDKALQRADGPNHAIFLKKAAVRFTRELLPNLEQDIDAWKSWGYATTCNAVSREAGGQEGKEACRAMAARVAQLDHALISQVDPKALSLLSSSFGRHFPIAECRNGMIRIAKVCRDDRSILQELNSQSLALLVNGFSKWPEDCHGAIVAIAREVHHRADQLSRSKPQELSTLVNGLSKWPQEENTRRAALAIALEVLRRTNQLSGFNPQELANLVNGFAKWPDDCRPAIVAIANEIIHRPGRPDARLAASTSQGLAHLVNGFSKWPEELSWRHSCNRP
;
A
#
# COMPACT_ATOMS: atom_id res chain seq x y z
N MET A 1 18.06 -23.77 -3.45
CA MET A 1 19.25 -23.44 -4.29
C MET A 1 19.09 -23.97 -5.71
N HIS A 2 18.86 -25.28 -5.88
CA HIS A 2 18.57 -25.86 -7.21
C HIS A 2 17.44 -25.16 -7.97
N GLU A 3 16.43 -24.67 -7.26
CA GLU A 3 15.20 -24.14 -7.85
C GLU A 3 15.39 -22.83 -8.62
N ILE A 4 16.30 -21.95 -8.18
CA ILE A 4 16.61 -20.74 -8.92
C ILE A 4 17.73 -20.98 -9.93
N ASN A 5 18.75 -21.79 -9.62
CA ASN A 5 19.94 -21.94 -10.48
C ASN A 5 19.64 -22.40 -11.92
N GLY A 6 18.57 -23.17 -12.14
CA GLY A 6 18.12 -23.59 -13.48
C GLY A 6 17.18 -22.62 -14.20
N ALA A 7 16.67 -21.59 -13.52
CA ALA A 7 15.70 -20.65 -14.07
C ALA A 7 16.40 -19.66 -15.00
N ARG A 8 16.24 -19.83 -16.31
CA ARG A 8 16.72 -18.89 -17.34
C ARG A 8 15.66 -17.82 -17.59
N GLY A 9 16.08 -16.55 -17.53
CA GLY A 9 15.22 -15.38 -17.74
C GLY A 9 14.33 -15.00 -16.54
N ILE A 10 13.83 -13.77 -16.56
CA ILE A 10 13.12 -13.17 -15.42
C ILE A 10 11.82 -13.87 -15.05
N VAL A 11 11.08 -14.39 -16.03
CA VAL A 11 9.75 -15.00 -15.78
C VAL A 11 9.89 -16.27 -14.93
N ARG A 12 10.78 -17.19 -15.31
CA ARG A 12 11.00 -18.43 -14.55
C ARG A 12 11.66 -18.13 -13.20
N PHE A 13 12.60 -17.19 -13.18
CA PHE A 13 13.31 -16.81 -11.97
C PHE A 13 12.39 -16.20 -10.92
N SER A 14 11.59 -15.20 -11.30
CA SER A 14 10.63 -14.55 -10.40
C SER A 14 9.57 -15.52 -9.87
N THR A 15 9.06 -16.41 -10.72
CA THR A 15 8.11 -17.45 -10.32
C THR A 15 8.70 -18.35 -9.23
N ALA A 16 9.93 -18.85 -9.43
CA ALA A 16 10.62 -19.65 -8.42
C ALA A 16 10.84 -18.84 -7.13
N VAL A 17 11.34 -17.61 -7.23
CA VAL A 17 11.56 -16.75 -6.05
C VAL A 17 10.28 -16.57 -5.23
N VAL A 18 9.15 -16.25 -5.87
CA VAL A 18 7.87 -16.02 -5.17
C VAL A 18 7.32 -17.30 -4.55
N GLN A 19 7.43 -18.44 -5.23
CA GLN A 19 6.95 -19.73 -4.71
C GLN A 19 7.75 -20.16 -3.49
N HIS A 20 9.08 -20.09 -3.56
CA HIS A 20 9.95 -20.50 -2.47
C HIS A 20 9.94 -19.52 -1.29
N ASP A 21 9.84 -18.21 -1.54
CA ASP A 21 9.63 -17.21 -0.48
C ASP A 21 8.37 -17.54 0.34
N LYS A 22 7.24 -17.80 -0.33
CA LYS A 22 5.98 -18.17 0.34
C LYS A 22 6.07 -19.48 1.10
N ALA A 23 6.79 -20.48 0.57
CA ALA A 23 6.96 -21.75 1.24
C ALA A 23 7.82 -21.61 2.52
N LEU A 24 8.90 -20.84 2.44
CA LEU A 24 9.85 -20.66 3.54
C LEU A 24 9.34 -19.71 4.64
N GLN A 25 8.49 -18.74 4.31
CA GLN A 25 7.83 -17.89 5.32
C GLN A 25 7.01 -18.68 6.35
N ARG A 26 6.56 -19.90 6.01
CA ARG A 26 5.80 -20.76 6.94
C ARG A 26 6.70 -21.61 7.84
N ALA A 27 7.97 -21.75 7.48
CA ALA A 27 8.92 -22.63 8.16
C ALA A 27 9.89 -21.88 9.09
N ASP A 28 9.86 -20.54 9.07
CA ASP A 28 10.60 -19.57 9.89
C ASP A 28 12.01 -20.04 10.33
N GLY A 29 12.96 -20.00 9.40
CA GLY A 29 14.33 -20.48 9.64
C GLY A 29 15.40 -19.83 8.77
N PRO A 30 16.70 -20.03 9.11
CA PRO A 30 17.84 -19.37 8.46
C PRO A 30 17.93 -19.63 6.94
N ASN A 31 17.30 -20.72 6.47
CA ASN A 31 17.20 -21.07 5.06
C ASN A 31 16.44 -20.02 4.24
N HIS A 32 15.47 -19.32 4.83
CA HIS A 32 14.71 -18.26 4.16
C HIS A 32 15.59 -17.05 3.83
N ALA A 33 16.35 -16.57 4.82
CA ALA A 33 17.25 -15.44 4.64
C ALA A 33 18.37 -15.77 3.65
N ILE A 34 19.00 -16.96 3.78
CA ILE A 34 20.04 -17.41 2.84
C ILE A 34 19.50 -17.46 1.41
N PHE A 35 18.27 -17.96 1.23
CA PHE A 35 17.63 -18.01 -0.08
C PHE A 35 17.43 -16.63 -0.69
N LEU A 36 16.80 -15.71 0.05
CA LEU A 36 16.50 -14.37 -0.48
C LEU A 36 17.76 -13.56 -0.76
N LYS A 37 18.80 -13.66 0.07
CA LYS A 37 20.09 -13.01 -0.20
C LYS A 37 20.71 -13.48 -1.51
N LYS A 38 20.72 -14.80 -1.75
CA LYS A 38 21.25 -15.36 -3.00
C LYS A 38 20.40 -14.96 -4.21
N ALA A 39 19.08 -14.97 -4.07
CA ALA A 39 18.17 -14.49 -5.09
C ALA A 39 18.41 -12.99 -5.40
N ALA A 40 18.66 -12.16 -4.38
CA ALA A 40 18.97 -10.75 -4.54
C ALA A 40 20.26 -10.53 -5.34
N VAL A 41 21.35 -11.21 -4.98
CA VAL A 41 22.64 -11.11 -5.70
C VAL A 41 22.48 -11.48 -7.17
N ARG A 42 21.82 -12.60 -7.44
CA ARG A 42 21.59 -13.06 -8.82
C ARG A 42 20.68 -12.12 -9.61
N PHE A 43 19.58 -11.67 -9.00
CA PHE A 43 18.67 -10.71 -9.62
C PHE A 43 19.42 -9.46 -10.09
N THR A 44 20.23 -8.88 -9.21
CA THR A 44 20.99 -7.65 -9.49
C THR A 44 22.05 -7.87 -10.57
N ARG A 45 22.80 -8.98 -10.52
CA ARG A 45 23.95 -9.20 -11.42
C ARG A 45 23.56 -9.73 -12.79
N GLU A 46 22.62 -10.66 -12.86
CA GLU A 46 22.35 -11.43 -14.08
C GLU A 46 21.08 -10.97 -14.80
N LEU A 47 20.06 -10.50 -14.05
CA LEU A 47 18.74 -10.25 -14.63
C LEU A 47 18.49 -8.76 -14.86
N LEU A 48 18.77 -7.92 -13.86
CA LEU A 48 18.53 -6.48 -13.92
C LEU A 48 19.17 -5.75 -15.12
N PRO A 49 20.34 -6.14 -15.65
CA PRO A 49 20.88 -5.55 -16.88
C PRO A 49 19.95 -5.65 -18.09
N ASN A 50 19.06 -6.65 -18.14
CA ASN A 50 18.14 -6.89 -19.26
C ASN A 50 16.78 -6.19 -19.10
N LEU A 51 16.59 -5.37 -18.07
CA LEU A 51 15.29 -4.78 -17.72
C LEU A 51 14.62 -4.09 -18.92
N GLU A 52 15.32 -3.22 -19.63
CA GLU A 52 14.75 -2.41 -20.72
C GLU A 52 14.25 -3.31 -21.86
N GLN A 53 15.09 -4.25 -22.32
CA GLN A 53 14.71 -5.24 -23.33
C GLN A 53 13.52 -6.10 -22.90
N ASP A 54 13.46 -6.47 -21.62
CA ASP A 54 12.37 -7.29 -21.09
C ASP A 54 11.07 -6.49 -20.85
N ILE A 55 11.13 -5.16 -20.71
CA ILE A 55 9.94 -4.29 -20.70
C ILE A 55 9.27 -4.36 -22.06
N ASP A 56 10.02 -4.20 -23.16
CA ASP A 56 9.49 -4.31 -24.52
C ASP A 56 8.88 -5.70 -24.81
N ALA A 57 9.35 -6.72 -24.07
CA ALA A 57 8.84 -8.08 -24.14
C ALA A 57 7.74 -8.40 -23.10
N TRP A 58 7.16 -7.39 -22.44
CA TRP A 58 6.05 -7.52 -21.46
C TRP A 58 6.38 -8.35 -20.21
N LYS A 59 7.64 -8.32 -19.75
CA LYS A 59 8.11 -9.14 -18.61
C LYS A 59 8.41 -8.33 -17.34
N SER A 60 8.00 -7.06 -17.29
CA SER A 60 8.25 -6.16 -16.16
C SER A 60 7.71 -6.69 -14.81
N TRP A 61 6.61 -7.45 -14.84
CA TRP A 61 6.01 -8.09 -13.66
C TRP A 61 7.00 -8.98 -12.90
N GLY A 62 7.87 -9.71 -13.61
CA GLY A 62 8.87 -10.57 -12.99
C GLY A 62 9.90 -9.77 -12.19
N TYR A 63 10.33 -8.60 -12.69
CA TYR A 63 11.23 -7.71 -11.98
C TYR A 63 10.59 -7.15 -10.71
N ALA A 64 9.33 -6.69 -10.80
CA ALA A 64 8.62 -6.14 -9.66
C ALA A 64 8.37 -7.18 -8.56
N THR A 65 7.96 -8.40 -8.91
CA THR A 65 7.69 -9.46 -7.93
C THR A 65 8.98 -9.98 -7.27
N THR A 66 10.05 -10.14 -8.04
CA THR A 66 11.37 -10.47 -7.47
C THR A 66 11.85 -9.35 -6.55
N CYS A 67 11.87 -8.10 -7.02
CA CYS A 67 12.29 -6.95 -6.22
C CYS A 67 11.48 -6.86 -4.93
N ASN A 68 10.16 -7.06 -5.00
CA ASN A 68 9.28 -7.04 -3.83
C ASN A 68 9.64 -8.11 -2.80
N ALA A 69 9.91 -9.34 -3.24
CA ALA A 69 10.27 -10.45 -2.38
C ALA A 69 11.65 -10.26 -1.73
N VAL A 70 12.68 -9.98 -2.52
CA VAL A 70 14.05 -9.87 -2.01
C VAL A 70 14.27 -8.64 -1.14
N SER A 71 13.50 -7.58 -1.32
CA SER A 71 13.61 -6.35 -0.52
C SER A 71 12.94 -6.44 0.86
N ARG A 72 12.38 -7.60 1.24
CA ARG A 72 11.89 -7.86 2.61
C ARG A 72 13.07 -8.00 3.59
N GLU A 73 12.77 -7.93 4.88
CA GLU A 73 13.77 -7.99 5.96
C GLU A 73 14.72 -9.20 5.85
N ALA A 74 14.18 -10.38 5.56
CA ALA A 74 14.95 -11.61 5.38
C ALA A 74 15.98 -11.52 4.22
N GLY A 75 15.79 -10.64 3.25
CA GLY A 75 16.77 -10.38 2.17
C GLY A 75 18.00 -9.60 2.62
N GLY A 76 18.02 -9.03 3.82
CA GLY A 76 19.19 -8.37 4.40
C GLY A 76 19.74 -7.22 3.56
N GLN A 77 21.08 -7.08 3.57
CA GLN A 77 21.78 -6.02 2.85
C GLN A 77 21.73 -6.24 1.34
N GLU A 78 21.84 -7.48 0.90
CA GLU A 78 21.77 -7.87 -0.51
C GLU A 78 20.41 -7.54 -1.12
N GLY A 79 19.33 -7.77 -0.36
CA GLY A 79 17.97 -7.39 -0.72
C GLY A 79 17.76 -5.87 -0.82
N LYS A 80 18.38 -5.11 0.09
CA LYS A 80 18.40 -3.63 0.04
C LYS A 80 19.13 -3.13 -1.20
N GLU A 81 20.28 -3.70 -1.52
CA GLU A 81 21.07 -3.35 -2.71
C GLU A 81 20.33 -3.70 -4.01
N ALA A 82 19.67 -4.85 -4.07
CA ALA A 82 18.80 -5.21 -5.19
C ALA A 82 17.66 -4.18 -5.38
N CYS A 83 17.03 -3.74 -4.29
CA CYS A 83 15.98 -2.72 -4.35
C CYS A 83 16.53 -1.37 -4.83
N ARG A 84 17.68 -0.94 -4.28
CA ARG A 84 18.40 0.28 -4.69
C ARG A 84 18.74 0.25 -6.18
N ALA A 85 19.29 -0.86 -6.67
CA ALA A 85 19.66 -1.02 -8.07
C ALA A 85 18.42 -0.99 -8.99
N MET A 86 17.35 -1.69 -8.62
CA MET A 86 16.09 -1.65 -9.37
C MET A 86 15.52 -0.23 -9.43
N ALA A 87 15.53 0.50 -8.30
CA ALA A 87 15.05 1.88 -8.26
C ALA A 87 15.89 2.83 -9.12
N ALA A 88 17.21 2.66 -9.13
CA ALA A 88 18.10 3.42 -10.01
C ALA A 88 17.80 3.16 -11.50
N ARG A 89 17.51 1.92 -11.89
CA ARG A 89 17.11 1.59 -13.27
C ARG A 89 15.75 2.19 -13.62
N VAL A 90 14.75 2.07 -12.73
CA VAL A 90 13.44 2.69 -12.94
C VAL A 90 13.56 4.20 -13.12
N ALA A 91 14.39 4.87 -12.30
CA ALA A 91 14.60 6.31 -12.39
C ALA A 91 15.18 6.77 -13.76
N GLN A 92 15.90 5.89 -14.45
CA GLN A 92 16.53 6.16 -15.74
C GLN A 92 15.63 5.84 -16.95
N LEU A 93 14.51 5.14 -16.77
CA LEU A 93 13.60 4.82 -17.87
C LEU A 93 13.02 6.11 -18.45
N ASP A 94 13.10 6.29 -19.77
CA ASP A 94 12.43 7.37 -20.47
C ASP A 94 10.89 7.23 -20.41
N HIS A 95 10.16 8.23 -20.90
CA HIS A 95 8.71 8.25 -20.78
C HIS A 95 8.03 7.17 -21.61
N ALA A 96 8.55 6.87 -22.81
CA ALA A 96 7.97 5.82 -23.64
C ALA A 96 8.11 4.45 -22.97
N LEU A 97 9.28 4.15 -22.41
CA LEU A 97 9.56 2.86 -21.83
C LEU A 97 8.86 2.64 -20.48
N ILE A 98 8.82 3.65 -19.59
CA ILE A 98 8.12 3.47 -18.31
C ILE A 98 6.61 3.29 -18.50
N SER A 99 6.02 3.87 -19.55
CA SER A 99 4.59 3.74 -19.82
C SER A 99 4.24 2.33 -20.34
N GLN A 100 5.23 1.56 -20.79
CA GLN A 100 5.07 0.14 -21.16
C GLN A 100 5.21 -0.81 -19.96
N VAL A 101 5.67 -0.32 -18.80
CA VAL A 101 5.75 -1.13 -17.59
C VAL A 101 4.34 -1.42 -17.09
N ASP A 102 3.98 -2.71 -16.97
CA ASP A 102 2.75 -3.17 -16.31
C ASP A 102 2.40 -2.30 -15.08
N PRO A 103 1.22 -1.63 -15.06
CA PRO A 103 0.84 -0.75 -13.96
C PRO A 103 0.87 -1.40 -12.57
N LYS A 104 0.56 -2.69 -12.47
CA LYS A 104 0.64 -3.43 -11.20
C LYS A 104 2.09 -3.66 -10.80
N ALA A 105 3.00 -3.82 -11.75
CA ALA A 105 4.43 -3.85 -11.49
C ALA A 105 4.92 -2.53 -10.87
N LEU A 106 4.47 -1.38 -11.38
CA LEU A 106 4.75 -0.05 -10.78
C LEU A 106 4.26 0.02 -9.32
N SER A 107 3.08 -0.52 -9.05
CA SER A 107 2.50 -0.56 -7.70
C SER A 107 3.33 -1.40 -6.72
N LEU A 108 3.81 -2.57 -7.16
CA LEU A 108 4.69 -3.43 -6.36
C LEU A 108 6.08 -2.84 -6.14
N LEU A 109 6.64 -2.18 -7.16
CA LEU A 109 7.91 -1.45 -7.06
C LEU A 109 7.78 -0.29 -6.07
N SER A 110 6.69 0.46 -6.14
CA SER A 110 6.40 1.54 -5.18
C SER A 110 6.41 1.04 -3.73
N SER A 111 5.74 -0.09 -3.45
CA SER A 111 5.78 -0.75 -2.15
C SER A 111 7.19 -1.20 -1.72
N SER A 112 8.04 -1.56 -2.68
CA SER A 112 9.41 -2.02 -2.43
C SER A 112 10.35 -0.86 -2.12
N PHE A 113 10.27 0.22 -2.89
CA PHE A 113 11.07 1.42 -2.67
C PHE A 113 10.67 2.12 -1.37
N GLY A 114 9.37 2.20 -1.08
CA GLY A 114 8.87 2.79 0.17
C GLY A 114 9.31 2.06 1.45
N ARG A 115 9.72 0.78 1.37
CA ARG A 115 10.33 0.06 2.50
C ARG A 115 11.74 0.55 2.83
N HIS A 116 12.45 1.08 1.84
CA HIS A 116 13.82 1.57 1.98
C HIS A 116 13.89 3.09 1.73
N PHE A 117 12.91 3.82 2.29
CA PHE A 117 12.72 5.25 2.03
C PHE A 117 13.92 6.17 2.32
N PRO A 118 14.87 5.84 3.22
CA PRO A 118 16.07 6.66 3.40
C PRO A 118 17.07 6.57 2.23
N ILE A 119 16.91 5.60 1.31
CA ILE A 119 17.82 5.42 0.17
C ILE A 119 17.45 6.37 -0.98
N ALA A 120 18.40 7.20 -1.41
CA ALA A 120 18.19 8.22 -2.44
C ALA A 120 17.71 7.64 -3.78
N GLU A 121 18.24 6.48 -4.21
CA GLU A 121 17.82 5.84 -5.44
C GLU A 121 16.37 5.34 -5.36
N CYS A 122 15.94 4.84 -4.19
CA CYS A 122 14.54 4.46 -3.94
C CYS A 122 13.61 5.67 -4.07
N ARG A 123 14.05 6.83 -3.56
CA ARG A 123 13.34 8.10 -3.75
C ARG A 123 13.25 8.49 -5.24
N ASN A 124 14.36 8.43 -5.97
CA ASN A 124 14.38 8.80 -7.39
C ASN A 124 13.50 7.86 -8.25
N GLY A 125 13.56 6.55 -7.99
CA GLY A 125 12.67 5.58 -8.61
C GLY A 125 11.20 5.85 -8.28
N MET A 126 10.90 6.23 -7.03
CA MET A 126 9.54 6.61 -6.63
C MET A 126 9.05 7.88 -7.35
N ILE A 127 9.87 8.92 -7.42
CA ILE A 127 9.57 10.16 -8.17
C ILE A 127 9.21 9.82 -9.60
N ARG A 128 9.96 8.90 -10.21
CA ARG A 128 9.74 8.51 -11.60
C ARG A 128 8.40 7.78 -11.81
N ILE A 129 8.03 6.89 -10.88
CA ILE A 129 6.71 6.25 -10.85
C ILE A 129 5.60 7.28 -10.61
N ALA A 130 5.79 8.19 -9.65
CA ALA A 130 4.82 9.24 -9.33
C ALA A 130 4.54 10.13 -10.56
N LYS A 131 5.60 10.51 -11.28
CA LYS A 131 5.47 11.30 -12.51
C LYS A 131 4.62 10.60 -13.56
N VAL A 132 4.89 9.32 -13.87
CA VAL A 132 4.10 8.60 -14.89
C VAL A 132 2.64 8.41 -14.44
N CYS A 133 2.38 8.09 -13.16
CA CYS A 133 1.01 7.98 -12.64
C CYS A 133 0.23 9.31 -12.65
N ARG A 134 0.93 10.45 -12.56
CA ARG A 134 0.33 11.79 -12.64
C ARG A 134 0.02 12.17 -14.09
N ASP A 135 0.97 11.90 -14.98
CA ASP A 135 0.95 12.36 -16.37
C ASP A 135 0.09 11.45 -17.26
N ASP A 136 -0.01 10.15 -16.93
CA ASP A 136 -0.83 9.17 -17.65
C ASP A 136 -1.94 8.59 -16.78
N ARG A 137 -3.18 8.99 -17.07
CA ARG A 137 -4.36 8.52 -16.35
C ARG A 137 -4.71 7.06 -16.67
N SER A 138 -4.38 6.53 -17.85
CA SER A 138 -4.76 5.15 -18.20
C SER A 138 -4.08 4.13 -17.28
N ILE A 139 -2.84 4.42 -16.85
CA ILE A 139 -2.12 3.64 -15.84
C ILE A 139 -2.99 3.46 -14.59
N LEU A 140 -3.60 4.53 -14.07
CA LEU A 140 -4.41 4.46 -12.85
C LEU A 140 -5.75 3.74 -13.08
N GLN A 141 -6.33 3.87 -14.28
CA GLN A 141 -7.60 3.22 -14.64
C GLN A 141 -7.49 1.69 -14.69
N GLU A 142 -6.33 1.17 -15.09
CA GLU A 142 -6.04 -0.28 -15.12
C GLU A 142 -5.87 -0.90 -13.72
N LEU A 143 -5.64 -0.08 -12.70
CA LEU A 143 -5.38 -0.56 -11.35
C LEU A 143 -6.67 -0.89 -10.60
N ASN A 144 -6.57 -1.91 -9.75
CA ASN A 144 -7.57 -2.20 -8.73
C ASN A 144 -7.22 -1.48 -7.42
N SER A 145 -8.12 -1.53 -6.44
CA SER A 145 -7.96 -0.87 -5.14
C SER A 145 -6.71 -1.33 -4.39
N GLN A 146 -6.31 -2.59 -4.51
CA GLN A 146 -5.08 -3.10 -3.92
C GLN A 146 -3.85 -2.39 -4.48
N SER A 147 -3.74 -2.30 -5.81
CA SER A 147 -2.62 -1.63 -6.46
C SER A 147 -2.59 -0.13 -6.15
N LEU A 148 -3.75 0.54 -6.16
CA LEU A 148 -3.84 1.95 -5.75
C LEU A 148 -3.40 2.15 -4.29
N ALA A 149 -3.79 1.25 -3.38
CA ALA A 149 -3.36 1.29 -1.98
C ALA A 149 -1.84 1.13 -1.83
N LEU A 150 -1.21 0.27 -2.64
CA LEU A 150 0.25 0.10 -2.65
C LEU A 150 0.96 1.37 -3.12
N LEU A 151 0.48 2.00 -4.20
CA LEU A 151 1.00 3.29 -4.68
C LEU A 151 0.88 4.37 -3.62
N VAL A 152 -0.33 4.56 -3.06
CA VAL A 152 -0.59 5.56 -2.01
C VAL A 152 0.32 5.33 -0.81
N ASN A 153 0.47 4.10 -0.33
CA ASN A 153 1.35 3.79 0.79
C ASN A 153 2.82 4.13 0.49
N GLY A 154 3.32 3.81 -0.72
CA GLY A 154 4.67 4.15 -1.15
C GLY A 154 4.89 5.66 -1.30
N PHE A 155 4.01 6.36 -2.01
CA PHE A 155 4.03 7.81 -2.19
C PHE A 155 3.95 8.57 -0.87
N SER A 156 3.25 8.02 0.12
CA SER A 156 3.15 8.60 1.45
C SER A 156 4.50 8.77 2.17
N LYS A 157 5.58 8.13 1.69
CA LYS A 157 6.93 8.25 2.25
C LYS A 157 7.68 9.49 1.77
N TRP A 158 7.28 10.09 0.65
CA TRP A 158 7.86 11.31 0.07
C TRP A 158 6.75 12.29 -0.34
N PRO A 159 6.10 12.93 0.65
CA PRO A 159 4.82 13.59 0.41
C PRO A 159 4.91 14.81 -0.52
N GLU A 160 6.04 15.52 -0.52
CA GLU A 160 6.31 16.66 -1.39
C GLU A 160 6.52 16.19 -2.85
N ASP A 161 7.33 15.15 -3.04
CA ASP A 161 7.71 14.63 -4.35
C ASP A 161 6.55 13.94 -5.08
N CYS A 162 5.66 13.27 -4.33
CA CYS A 162 4.60 12.44 -4.90
C CYS A 162 3.23 13.12 -4.92
N HIS A 163 3.17 14.40 -4.58
CA HIS A 163 1.93 15.15 -4.40
C HIS A 163 0.96 15.05 -5.60
N GLY A 164 1.44 15.34 -6.81
CA GLY A 164 0.58 15.32 -8.00
C GLY A 164 0.03 13.93 -8.33
N ALA A 165 0.80 12.87 -8.07
CA ALA A 165 0.34 11.49 -8.27
C ALA A 165 -0.74 11.10 -7.26
N ILE A 166 -0.64 11.59 -6.02
CA ILE A 166 -1.67 11.39 -5.00
C ILE A 166 -2.98 12.08 -5.38
N VAL A 167 -2.92 13.30 -5.89
CA VAL A 167 -4.11 14.01 -6.39
C VAL A 167 -4.76 13.23 -7.54
N ALA A 168 -3.97 12.68 -8.45
CA ALA A 168 -4.46 11.85 -9.55
C ALA A 168 -5.13 10.55 -9.05
N ILE A 169 -4.51 9.84 -8.09
CA ILE A 169 -5.10 8.64 -7.48
C ILE A 169 -6.38 8.99 -6.74
N ALA A 170 -6.41 10.07 -5.96
CA ALA A 170 -7.59 10.47 -5.21
C ALA A 170 -8.77 10.78 -6.15
N ARG A 171 -8.50 11.46 -7.27
CA ARG A 171 -9.51 11.68 -8.32
C ARG A 171 -10.03 10.35 -8.88
N GLU A 172 -9.15 9.39 -9.14
CA GLU A 172 -9.55 8.08 -9.67
C GLU A 172 -10.36 7.25 -8.66
N VAL A 173 -9.96 7.24 -7.40
CA VAL A 173 -10.71 6.60 -6.29
C VAL A 173 -12.11 7.20 -6.18
N HIS A 174 -12.23 8.53 -6.23
CA HIS A 174 -13.52 9.19 -6.19
C HIS A 174 -14.36 8.91 -7.44
N HIS A 175 -13.74 8.90 -8.62
CA HIS A 175 -14.42 8.60 -9.88
C HIS A 175 -15.06 7.20 -9.90
N ARG A 176 -14.42 6.22 -9.24
CA ARG A 176 -14.87 4.84 -9.14
C ARG A 176 -15.43 4.48 -7.76
N ALA A 177 -16.06 5.45 -7.09
CA ALA A 177 -16.60 5.26 -5.74
C ALA A 177 -17.60 4.08 -5.65
N ASP A 178 -18.37 3.82 -6.70
CA ASP A 178 -19.29 2.70 -6.84
C ASP A 178 -18.60 1.32 -6.80
N GLN A 179 -17.32 1.27 -7.18
CA GLN A 179 -16.53 0.04 -7.21
C GLN A 179 -15.81 -0.25 -5.89
N LEU A 180 -15.83 0.67 -4.92
CA LEU A 180 -15.25 0.47 -3.59
C LEU A 180 -15.89 -0.70 -2.84
N SER A 181 -17.12 -1.08 -3.22
CA SER A 181 -17.81 -2.29 -2.76
C SER A 181 -17.02 -3.60 -2.97
N ARG A 182 -16.10 -3.62 -3.94
CA ARG A 182 -15.23 -4.77 -4.22
C ARG A 182 -13.91 -4.74 -3.46
N SER A 183 -13.57 -3.62 -2.83
CA SER A 183 -12.31 -3.44 -2.11
C SER A 183 -12.32 -4.19 -0.79
N LYS A 184 -11.18 -4.76 -0.42
CA LYS A 184 -11.00 -5.40 0.89
C LYS A 184 -10.84 -4.35 2.00
N PRO A 185 -11.19 -4.66 3.26
CA PRO A 185 -10.94 -3.81 4.43
C PRO A 185 -9.54 -3.15 4.47
N GLN A 186 -8.50 -3.96 4.26
CA GLN A 186 -7.11 -3.51 4.23
C GLN A 186 -6.86 -2.41 3.18
N GLU A 187 -7.46 -2.54 2.00
CA GLU A 187 -7.26 -1.62 0.87
C GLU A 187 -7.90 -0.26 1.18
N LEU A 188 -9.14 -0.27 1.68
CA LEU A 188 -9.86 0.94 2.10
C LEU A 188 -9.10 1.68 3.22
N SER A 189 -8.65 0.95 4.24
CA SER A 189 -7.90 1.52 5.37
C SER A 189 -6.56 2.11 4.95
N THR A 190 -5.86 1.48 4.01
CA THR A 190 -4.56 1.92 3.52
C THR A 190 -4.70 3.15 2.62
N LEU A 191 -5.71 3.17 1.74
CA LEU A 191 -6.02 4.32 0.90
C LEU A 191 -6.31 5.55 1.76
N VAL A 192 -7.27 5.48 2.68
CA VAL A 192 -7.63 6.66 3.48
C VAL A 192 -6.47 7.11 4.36
N ASN A 193 -5.74 6.19 5.00
CA ASN A 193 -4.63 6.55 5.88
C ASN A 193 -3.49 7.25 5.10
N GLY A 194 -3.20 6.81 3.87
CA GLY A 194 -2.21 7.49 3.04
C GLY A 194 -2.70 8.84 2.51
N LEU A 195 -3.93 8.90 1.99
CA LEU A 195 -4.54 10.16 1.49
C LEU A 195 -4.64 11.23 2.58
N SER A 196 -4.82 10.82 3.85
CA SER A 196 -4.91 11.70 5.02
C SER A 196 -3.66 12.55 5.29
N LYS A 197 -2.55 12.29 4.58
CA LYS A 197 -1.34 13.13 4.64
C LYS A 197 -1.44 14.42 3.83
N TRP A 198 -2.45 14.55 2.97
CA TRP A 198 -2.75 15.76 2.21
C TRP A 198 -4.18 16.23 2.47
N PRO A 199 -4.55 16.55 3.72
CA PRO A 199 -5.92 16.89 4.09
C PRO A 199 -6.44 18.18 3.43
N GLN A 200 -5.53 19.05 3.00
CA GLN A 200 -5.82 20.31 2.30
C GLN A 200 -6.26 20.10 0.84
N GLU A 201 -6.02 18.93 0.26
CA GLU A 201 -6.37 18.65 -1.13
C GLU A 201 -7.84 18.25 -1.27
N GLU A 202 -8.59 18.96 -2.11
CA GLU A 202 -10.01 18.66 -2.28
C GLU A 202 -10.25 17.24 -2.83
N ASN A 203 -9.38 16.75 -3.71
CA ASN A 203 -9.53 15.39 -4.24
C ASN A 203 -9.29 14.31 -3.18
N THR A 204 -8.36 14.51 -2.24
CA THR A 204 -8.12 13.54 -1.15
C THR A 204 -9.30 13.53 -0.17
N ARG A 205 -9.88 14.69 0.12
CA ARG A 205 -11.13 14.83 0.88
C ARG A 205 -12.30 14.09 0.22
N ARG A 206 -12.53 14.30 -1.08
CA ARG A 206 -13.59 13.61 -1.85
C ARG A 206 -13.41 12.10 -1.90
N ALA A 207 -12.18 11.63 -2.04
CA ALA A 207 -11.85 10.21 -1.99
C ALA A 207 -12.08 9.62 -0.59
N ALA A 208 -11.66 10.32 0.47
CA ALA A 208 -11.89 9.91 1.84
C ALA A 208 -13.39 9.83 2.18
N LEU A 209 -14.19 10.80 1.75
CA LEU A 209 -15.64 10.77 1.90
C LEU A 209 -16.26 9.58 1.16
N ALA A 210 -15.84 9.28 -0.06
CA ALA A 210 -16.31 8.10 -0.80
C ALA A 210 -16.01 6.79 -0.05
N ILE A 211 -14.79 6.68 0.52
CA ILE A 211 -14.41 5.53 1.36
C ILE A 211 -15.25 5.48 2.65
N ALA A 212 -15.51 6.62 3.30
CA ALA A 212 -16.35 6.71 4.50
C ALA A 212 -17.79 6.24 4.22
N LEU A 213 -18.37 6.63 3.09
CA LEU A 213 -19.70 6.19 2.66
C LEU A 213 -19.74 4.68 2.41
N GLU A 214 -18.70 4.10 1.81
CA GLU A 214 -18.62 2.64 1.64
C GLU A 214 -18.47 1.91 2.98
N VAL A 215 -17.68 2.44 3.92
CA VAL A 215 -17.57 1.90 5.28
C VAL A 215 -18.92 1.93 6.01
N LEU A 216 -19.69 3.01 5.84
CA LEU A 216 -21.06 3.13 6.36
C LEU A 216 -22.01 2.12 5.74
N ARG A 217 -21.90 1.88 4.43
CA ARG A 217 -22.67 0.82 3.77
C ARG A 217 -22.34 -0.57 4.33
N ARG A 218 -21.15 -0.74 4.90
CA ARG A 218 -20.65 -1.95 5.56
C ARG A 218 -20.77 -1.93 7.09
N THR A 219 -21.59 -1.07 7.70
CA THR A 219 -21.69 -1.00 9.17
C THR A 219 -21.96 -2.36 9.83
N ASN A 220 -22.79 -3.22 9.21
CA ASN A 220 -23.08 -4.57 9.72
C ASN A 220 -21.98 -5.62 9.41
N GLN A 221 -20.90 -5.21 8.75
CA GLN A 221 -19.78 -6.06 8.33
C GLN A 221 -18.43 -5.57 8.90
N LEU A 222 -18.45 -4.58 9.80
CA LEU A 222 -17.23 -4.02 10.40
C LEU A 222 -16.46 -5.04 11.25
N SER A 223 -17.12 -6.11 11.71
CA SER A 223 -16.48 -7.28 12.34
C SER A 223 -15.45 -7.96 11.42
N GLY A 224 -15.59 -7.84 10.10
CA GLY A 224 -14.64 -8.32 9.11
C GLY A 224 -13.37 -7.46 8.96
N PHE A 225 -13.32 -6.29 9.60
CA PHE A 225 -12.13 -5.44 9.65
C PHE A 225 -11.30 -5.82 10.87
N ASN A 226 -10.00 -6.04 10.68
CA ASN A 226 -9.12 -6.25 11.81
C ASN A 226 -8.91 -4.93 12.60
N PRO A 227 -8.47 -4.99 13.87
CA PRO A 227 -8.33 -3.78 14.69
C PRO A 227 -7.40 -2.72 14.11
N GLN A 228 -6.32 -3.13 13.42
CA GLN A 228 -5.39 -2.19 12.80
C GLN A 228 -6.02 -1.46 11.60
N GLU A 229 -6.87 -2.12 10.84
CA GLU A 229 -7.63 -1.51 9.73
C GLU A 229 -8.62 -0.48 10.26
N LEU A 230 -9.36 -0.81 11.32
CA LEU A 230 -10.26 0.13 12.00
C LEU A 230 -9.51 1.35 12.54
N ALA A 231 -8.36 1.13 13.17
CA ALA A 231 -7.51 2.21 13.67
C ALA A 231 -7.01 3.15 12.54
N ASN A 232 -6.60 2.57 11.41
CA ASN A 232 -6.15 3.35 10.25
C ASN A 232 -7.30 4.14 9.61
N LEU A 233 -8.50 3.57 9.54
CA LEU A 233 -9.70 4.27 9.08
C LEU A 233 -10.01 5.47 9.98
N VAL A 234 -10.06 5.28 11.30
CA VAL A 234 -10.31 6.35 12.28
C VAL A 234 -9.26 7.46 12.16
N ASN A 235 -7.97 7.11 12.13
CA ASN A 235 -6.88 8.07 12.00
C ASN A 235 -6.96 8.87 10.69
N GLY A 236 -7.31 8.21 9.58
CA GLY A 236 -7.46 8.85 8.27
C GLY A 236 -8.67 9.78 8.22
N PHE A 237 -9.85 9.28 8.65
CA PHE A 237 -11.09 10.06 8.67
C PHE A 237 -11.07 11.24 9.62
N ALA A 238 -10.29 11.18 10.70
CA ALA A 238 -10.12 12.29 11.65
C ALA A 238 -9.50 13.56 11.03
N LYS A 239 -9.03 13.50 9.78
CA LYS A 239 -8.63 14.69 9.02
C LYS A 239 -9.81 15.47 8.44
N TRP A 240 -10.97 14.84 8.30
CA TRP A 240 -12.20 15.44 7.78
C TRP A 240 -13.37 15.06 8.70
N PRO A 241 -13.33 15.51 9.97
CA PRO A 241 -14.24 15.03 11.01
C PRO A 241 -15.71 15.32 10.72
N ASP A 242 -16.02 16.39 9.97
CA ASP A 242 -17.39 16.73 9.60
C ASP A 242 -17.94 15.81 8.50
N ASP A 243 -17.16 15.57 7.44
CA ASP A 243 -17.61 14.75 6.31
C ASP A 243 -17.64 13.26 6.67
N CYS A 244 -16.64 12.81 7.44
CA CYS A 244 -16.46 11.39 7.75
C CYS A 244 -17.12 10.97 9.07
N ARG A 245 -17.76 11.91 9.80
CA ARG A 245 -18.35 11.70 11.13
C ARG A 245 -19.12 10.39 11.27
N PRO A 246 -20.09 10.08 10.39
CA PRO A 246 -20.93 8.92 10.64
C PRO A 246 -20.13 7.62 10.54
N ALA A 247 -19.13 7.55 9.66
CA ALA A 247 -18.26 6.38 9.54
C ALA A 247 -17.40 6.20 10.80
N ILE A 248 -16.87 7.28 11.37
CA ILE A 248 -16.10 7.22 12.61
C ILE A 248 -17.00 6.78 13.78
N VAL A 249 -18.26 7.25 13.88
CA VAL A 249 -19.24 6.75 14.87
C VAL A 249 -19.47 5.25 14.70
N ALA A 250 -19.72 4.79 13.46
CA ALA A 250 -19.97 3.37 13.19
C ALA A 250 -18.79 2.49 13.61
N ILE A 251 -17.55 2.92 13.33
CA ILE A 251 -16.34 2.23 13.76
C ILE A 251 -16.20 2.23 15.29
N ALA A 252 -16.45 3.36 15.96
CA ALA A 252 -16.40 3.43 17.42
C ALA A 252 -17.41 2.45 18.06
N ASN A 253 -18.63 2.40 17.53
CA ASN A 253 -19.65 1.45 17.98
C ASN A 253 -19.21 0.00 17.79
N GLU A 254 -18.63 -0.36 16.63
CA GLU A 254 -18.06 -1.69 16.41
C GLU A 254 -16.97 -2.00 17.45
N ILE A 255 -16.01 -1.08 17.69
CA ILE A 255 -14.92 -1.31 18.66
C ILE A 255 -15.46 -1.53 20.08
N ILE A 256 -16.49 -0.79 20.49
CA ILE A 256 -17.12 -0.90 21.83
C ILE A 256 -17.91 -2.21 21.97
N HIS A 257 -18.57 -2.67 20.92
CA HIS A 257 -19.43 -3.87 20.98
C HIS A 257 -18.74 -5.15 20.51
N ARG A 258 -17.50 -5.05 19.99
CA ARG A 258 -16.70 -6.21 19.56
C ARG A 258 -16.56 -7.21 20.71
N PRO A 259 -16.85 -8.50 20.51
CA PRO A 259 -16.74 -9.51 21.56
C PRO A 259 -15.31 -9.64 22.08
N GLY A 260 -15.17 -9.96 23.37
CA GLY A 260 -13.89 -10.03 24.09
C GLY A 260 -13.77 -9.01 25.23
N ARG A 261 -12.78 -9.16 26.10
CA ARG A 261 -12.45 -8.18 27.15
C ARG A 261 -11.98 -6.86 26.52
N PRO A 262 -12.17 -5.68 27.15
CA PRO A 262 -11.67 -4.40 26.62
C PRO A 262 -10.21 -4.45 26.17
N ASP A 263 -9.36 -5.08 26.98
CA ASP A 263 -7.95 -5.31 26.65
C ASP A 263 -7.80 -6.19 25.41
N ALA A 264 -8.62 -7.23 25.23
CA ALA A 264 -8.58 -8.12 24.07
C ALA A 264 -9.14 -7.48 22.78
N ARG A 265 -10.11 -6.58 22.89
CA ARG A 265 -10.69 -5.82 21.75
C ARG A 265 -9.63 -4.94 21.09
N LEU A 266 -8.70 -4.43 21.90
CA LEU A 266 -7.62 -3.54 21.49
C LEU A 266 -6.24 -4.22 21.45
N ALA A 267 -6.04 -5.38 22.08
CA ALA A 267 -4.75 -6.10 22.11
C ALA A 267 -4.30 -6.64 20.75
N ALA A 268 -5.24 -6.87 19.84
CA ALA A 268 -4.92 -7.17 18.45
C ALA A 268 -4.51 -5.91 17.65
N SER A 269 -4.63 -4.71 18.22
CA SER A 269 -4.02 -3.50 17.70
C SER A 269 -2.59 -3.41 18.18
N THR A 270 -1.68 -3.12 17.26
CA THR A 270 -0.30 -2.77 17.63
C THR A 270 -0.28 -1.48 18.48
N SER A 271 0.83 -1.18 19.16
CA SER A 271 1.02 0.11 19.85
C SER A 271 0.74 1.31 18.93
N GLN A 272 1.07 1.17 17.64
CA GLN A 272 0.74 2.17 16.63
C GLN A 272 -0.78 2.27 16.36
N GLY A 273 -1.48 1.13 16.29
CA GLY A 273 -2.93 1.10 16.15
C GLY A 273 -3.65 1.80 17.30
N LEU A 274 -3.19 1.61 18.54
CA LEU A 274 -3.69 2.35 19.70
C LEU A 274 -3.45 3.85 19.58
N ALA A 275 -2.24 4.26 19.20
CA ALA A 275 -1.91 5.68 18.99
C ALA A 275 -2.78 6.31 17.89
N HIS A 276 -3.07 5.57 16.80
CA HIS A 276 -3.96 6.01 15.72
C HIS A 276 -5.40 6.21 16.21
N LEU A 277 -5.93 5.30 17.03
CA LEU A 277 -7.26 5.45 17.63
C LEU A 277 -7.31 6.67 18.55
N VAL A 278 -6.35 6.81 19.46
CA VAL A 278 -6.27 7.96 20.38
C VAL A 278 -6.17 9.27 19.60
N ASN A 279 -5.29 9.35 18.62
CA ASN A 279 -5.10 10.55 17.79
C ASN A 279 -6.33 10.88 16.92
N GLY A 280 -7.06 9.86 16.47
CA GLY A 280 -8.26 10.07 15.68
C GLY A 280 -9.44 10.52 16.53
N PHE A 281 -9.67 9.86 17.67
CA PHE A 281 -10.74 10.22 18.60
C PHE A 281 -10.47 11.51 19.38
N SER A 282 -9.21 11.89 19.62
CA SER A 282 -8.89 13.17 20.29
C SER A 282 -9.19 14.40 19.43
N LYS A 283 -9.26 14.24 18.10
CA LYS A 283 -9.65 15.30 17.16
C LYS A 283 -11.16 15.37 16.97
N TRP A 284 -11.90 14.53 17.69
CA TRP A 284 -13.33 14.63 17.77
C TRP A 284 -13.70 15.87 18.59
N PRO A 285 -14.48 16.82 18.06
CA PRO A 285 -14.94 17.95 18.86
C PRO A 285 -15.85 17.45 19.98
N GLU A 286 -15.52 17.75 21.24
CA GLU A 286 -16.30 17.40 22.45
C GLU A 286 -17.77 17.87 22.38
N GLU A 287 -18.09 18.83 21.49
CA GLU A 287 -19.35 19.58 21.49
C GLU A 287 -20.55 18.97 20.74
N LEU A 288 -20.54 17.69 20.36
CA LEU A 288 -21.76 17.00 19.91
C LEU A 288 -22.02 15.74 20.72
N SER A 289 -21.95 15.92 22.04
CA SER A 289 -22.44 14.99 23.05
C SER A 289 -23.78 14.34 22.64
N TRP A 290 -23.81 12.99 22.61
CA TRP A 290 -24.79 12.10 23.25
C TRP A 290 -26.31 12.43 23.25
N ARG A 291 -26.82 13.38 22.45
CA ARG A 291 -28.21 13.84 22.53
C ARG A 291 -29.19 13.13 21.59
N HIS A 292 -28.74 12.20 20.75
CA HIS A 292 -29.64 11.45 19.86
C HIS A 292 -29.84 9.97 20.23
N SER A 293 -29.21 9.48 21.31
CA SER A 293 -29.39 8.11 21.80
C SER A 293 -30.24 8.00 23.07
N CYS A 294 -30.69 9.11 23.67
CA CYS A 294 -31.58 9.10 24.84
C CYS A 294 -33.03 9.52 24.58
N ASN A 295 -33.44 9.74 23.32
CA ASN A 295 -34.85 9.98 22.99
C ASN A 295 -35.30 9.02 21.87
N ARG A 296 -35.64 7.80 22.27
CA ARG A 296 -36.79 7.10 21.67
C ARG A 296 -37.80 6.88 22.81
N PRO A 297 -39.10 7.19 22.57
CA PRO A 297 -40.15 6.95 23.55
C PRO A 297 -40.28 5.47 23.91
#